data_AF-A0A1X0QJW0-F1
#
_entry.id   AF-A0A1X0QJW0-F1
#
_cell.length_a   1.000
_cell.length_b   1.000
_cell.length_c   1.000
_cell.angle_alpha   90.00
_cell.angle_beta   90.00
_cell.angle_gamma   90.00
#
_symmetry.space_group_name_H-M   'P 1'
#
loop_
_entity.id
_entity.type
_entity.pdbx_description
1 polymer ?
#
loop_
_entity_poly.entity_id
_entity_poly.type
_entity_poly.pdbx_seq_one_letter_code
_entity_poly.pdbx_strand_id
1 'polypeptide(L)'
;MRPVIKHRGNTYKTKSNRREVRRGPSGKLTAIKVGKKGNVHHCHECERPLYSIAALRTAEFSRQKVSARRVSRILGATICGKCVEKKVITTFLEQESKAVSIKK
;
A
#
# COMPACT_ATOMS: atom_id res chain seq x y z
N MET A 1 2.11 35.30 -28.35
CA MET A 1 3.09 34.96 -27.28
C MET A 1 2.97 33.47 -26.94
N ARG A 2 4.10 32.77 -26.75
CA ARG A 2 4.08 31.39 -26.24
C ARG A 2 3.69 31.38 -24.76
N PRO A 3 2.83 30.45 -24.29
CA PRO A 3 2.44 30.38 -22.89
C PRO A 3 3.64 29.98 -22.01
N VAL A 4 3.91 30.77 -20.96
CA VAL A 4 5.02 30.53 -20.03
C VAL A 4 4.55 29.64 -18.87
N ILE A 5 5.34 28.63 -18.53
CA ILE A 5 5.07 27.74 -17.39
C ILE A 5 5.55 28.42 -16.11
N LYS A 6 4.64 28.63 -15.16
CA LYS A 6 4.97 29.15 -13.83
C LYS A 6 5.52 28.04 -12.94
N HIS A 7 6.76 28.20 -12.47
CA HIS A 7 7.44 27.29 -11.54
C HIS A 7 7.70 27.99 -10.20
N ARG A 8 7.53 27.27 -9.07
CA ARG A 8 7.82 27.78 -7.72
C ARG A 8 8.60 26.76 -6.89
N GLY A 9 9.67 27.14 -6.21
CA GLY A 9 10.50 26.27 -5.37
C GLY A 9 11.65 25.57 -6.11
N ASN A 10 12.23 24.54 -5.50
CA ASN A 10 13.41 23.82 -6.00
C ASN A 10 13.20 23.24 -7.41
N THR A 11 14.21 23.38 -8.28
CA THR A 11 14.25 22.95 -9.70
C THR A 11 14.92 21.59 -9.93
N TYR A 12 15.63 21.02 -8.94
CA TYR A 12 16.32 19.74 -9.10
C TYR A 12 15.32 18.58 -9.31
N LYS A 13 15.61 17.69 -10.28
CA LYS A 13 14.76 16.55 -10.66
C LYS A 13 14.95 15.34 -9.74
N THR A 14 14.62 15.49 -8.47
CA THR A 14 14.70 14.40 -7.47
C THR A 14 13.39 13.62 -7.38
N LYS A 15 13.43 12.39 -6.83
CA LYS A 15 12.23 11.55 -6.61
C LYS A 15 11.13 12.23 -5.78
N SER A 16 11.49 13.15 -4.89
CA SER A 16 10.54 13.91 -4.04
C SER A 16 9.99 15.17 -4.69
N ASN A 17 10.58 15.64 -5.79
CA ASN A 17 10.25 16.89 -6.46
C ASN A 17 9.68 16.67 -7.87
N ARG A 18 8.97 15.56 -8.07
CA ARG A 18 8.23 15.31 -9.32
C ARG A 18 7.16 16.39 -9.49
N ARG A 19 6.99 16.90 -10.70
CA ARG A 19 6.02 17.96 -11.03
C ARG A 19 5.22 17.62 -12.27
N GLU A 20 3.98 18.06 -12.29
CA GLU A 20 3.07 17.99 -13.43
C GLU A 20 2.66 19.41 -13.84
N VAL A 21 2.64 19.67 -15.15
CA VAL A 21 2.14 20.94 -15.68
C VAL A 21 0.63 20.84 -15.81
N ARG A 22 -0.11 21.69 -15.10
CA ARG A 22 -1.57 21.78 -15.20
C ARG A 22 -1.97 23.14 -15.76
N ARG A 23 -3.02 23.14 -16.59
CA ARG A 23 -3.65 24.36 -17.11
C ARG A 23 -4.74 24.79 -16.13
N GLY A 24 -4.64 25.99 -15.60
CA GLY A 24 -5.67 26.56 -14.74
C GLY A 24 -6.87 27.10 -15.54
N PRO A 25 -7.97 27.47 -14.87
CA PRO A 25 -9.17 28.01 -15.52
C PRO A 25 -8.90 29.26 -16.38
N SER A 26 -7.96 30.10 -15.96
CA SER A 26 -7.53 31.30 -16.70
C SER A 26 -6.55 31.04 -17.85
N GLY A 27 -6.35 29.78 -18.25
CA GLY A 27 -5.43 29.38 -19.32
C GLY A 27 -3.94 29.40 -18.93
N LYS A 28 -3.59 29.83 -17.72
CA LYS A 28 -2.20 29.88 -17.22
C LYS A 28 -1.66 28.47 -16.95
N LEU A 29 -0.44 28.19 -17.42
CA LEU A 29 0.27 26.93 -17.16
C LEU A 29 1.07 27.00 -15.85
N THR A 30 0.85 26.05 -14.94
CA THR A 30 1.55 26.01 -13.65
C THR A 30 2.13 24.62 -13.40
N ALA A 31 3.39 24.55 -12.95
CA ALA A 31 4.04 23.31 -12.55
C ALA A 31 3.76 23.01 -11.07
N ILE A 32 2.86 22.05 -10.82
CA ILE A 32 2.44 21.65 -9.48
C ILE A 32 3.26 20.45 -9.01
N LYS A 33 3.70 20.46 -7.75
CA LYS A 33 4.42 19.34 -7.14
C LYS A 33 3.49 18.16 -6.91
N VAL A 34 3.86 17.01 -7.46
CA VAL A 34 3.16 15.74 -7.24
C VAL A 34 3.86 15.02 -6.08
N GLY A 35 3.07 14.57 -5.11
CA GLY A 35 3.59 13.77 -4.00
C GLY A 35 4.29 12.50 -4.49
N LYS A 36 5.19 11.96 -3.68
CA LYS A 36 5.78 10.64 -3.95
C LYS A 36 4.68 9.57 -3.98
N LYS A 37 4.70 8.67 -4.96
CA LYS A 37 3.78 7.54 -5.04
C LYS A 37 3.88 6.66 -3.77
N GLY A 38 2.74 6.19 -3.28
CA GLY A 38 2.67 5.19 -2.21
C GLY A 38 3.09 3.80 -2.71
N ASN A 39 3.58 2.97 -1.80
CA ASN A 39 3.89 1.57 -2.10
C ASN A 39 2.67 0.69 -1.81
N VAL A 40 2.55 -0.43 -2.52
CA VAL A 40 1.53 -1.45 -2.26
C VAL A 40 1.96 -2.29 -1.05
N HIS A 41 0.99 -2.75 -0.26
CA HIS A 41 1.24 -3.67 0.84
C HIS A 41 1.44 -5.09 0.30
N HIS A 42 2.39 -5.83 0.85
CA HIS A 42 2.69 -7.21 0.43
C HIS A 42 2.38 -8.18 1.56
N CYS A 43 2.02 -9.41 1.19
CA CYS A 43 1.87 -10.50 2.14
C CYS A 43 3.24 -10.89 2.71
N HIS A 44 3.37 -11.07 4.03
CA HIS A 44 4.66 -11.42 4.65
C HIS A 44 5.24 -12.79 4.24
N GLU A 45 4.42 -13.72 3.75
CA GLU A 45 4.88 -15.08 3.43
C GLU A 45 5.10 -15.34 1.94
N CYS A 46 4.14 -14.95 1.10
CA CYS A 46 4.22 -15.18 -0.34
C CYS A 46 4.60 -13.92 -1.13
N GLU A 47 4.82 -12.79 -0.44
CA GLU A 47 5.16 -11.49 -1.02
C GLU A 47 4.18 -10.97 -2.08
N ARG A 48 3.00 -11.59 -2.19
CA ARG A 48 1.96 -11.16 -3.13
C ARG A 48 1.36 -9.84 -2.69
N PRO A 49 1.03 -8.94 -3.62
CA PRO A 49 0.39 -7.67 -3.30
C PRO A 49 -1.01 -7.87 -2.70
N LEU A 50 -1.31 -7.13 -1.64
CA LEU A 50 -2.61 -7.09 -0.98
C LEU A 50 -3.45 -5.95 -1.55
N TYR A 51 -4.14 -6.21 -2.67
CA TYR A 51 -4.91 -5.20 -3.41
C TYR A 51 -6.09 -4.59 -2.65
N SER A 52 -6.59 -5.27 -1.61
CA SER A 52 -7.68 -4.78 -0.76
C SER A 52 -7.28 -3.62 0.15
N ILE A 53 -5.98 -3.35 0.31
CA ILE A 53 -5.47 -2.26 1.15
C ILE A 53 -5.00 -1.11 0.25
N ALA A 54 -5.45 0.12 0.56
CA ALA A 54 -5.15 1.28 -0.26
C ALA A 54 -3.63 1.59 -0.31
N ALA A 55 -3.07 1.68 -1.52
CA ALA A 55 -1.67 1.98 -1.76
C ALA A 55 -1.37 3.50 -1.66
N LEU A 56 -1.36 4.03 -0.44
CA LEU A 56 -1.16 5.45 -0.13
C LEU A 56 0.21 5.72 0.51
N ARG A 57 0.60 7.00 0.63
CA ARG A 57 1.73 7.38 1.50
C ARG A 57 1.36 7.17 2.96
N THR A 58 2.32 6.87 3.82
CA THR A 58 2.09 6.63 5.27
C THR A 58 1.29 7.74 5.96
N ALA A 59 1.56 9.02 5.62
CA ALA A 59 0.85 10.16 6.19
C ALA A 59 -0.60 10.31 5.72
N GLU A 60 -0.94 9.84 4.51
CA GLU A 60 -2.31 9.81 3.99
C GLU A 60 -3.02 8.54 4.46
N PHE A 61 -2.29 7.42 4.53
CA PHE A 61 -2.78 6.13 4.99
C PHE A 61 -3.24 6.20 6.45
N SER A 62 -2.54 6.93 7.33
CA SER A 62 -2.96 7.10 8.72
C SER A 62 -4.28 7.84 8.88
N ARG A 63 -4.64 8.70 7.91
CA ARG A 63 -5.90 9.48 7.90
C ARG A 63 -7.10 8.65 7.41
N GLN A 64 -6.87 7.47 6.84
CA GLN A 64 -7.95 6.62 6.33
C GLN A 64 -8.70 5.89 7.45
N LYS A 65 -9.98 5.58 7.19
CA LYS A 65 -10.80 4.75 8.07
C LYS A 65 -10.16 3.36 8.26
N VAL A 66 -10.42 2.74 9.41
CA VAL A 66 -9.90 1.38 9.71
C VAL A 66 -10.31 0.36 8.65
N SER A 67 -11.54 0.44 8.14
CA SER A 67 -12.04 -0.46 7.09
C SER A 67 -11.26 -0.41 5.78
N ALA A 68 -10.65 0.75 5.44
CA ALA A 68 -9.81 0.90 4.26
C ALA A 68 -8.35 0.46 4.49
N ARG A 69 -7.95 0.27 5.75
CA ARG A 69 -6.58 -0.11 6.14
C ARG A 69 -6.38 -1.62 6.32
N ARG A 70 -7.47 -2.38 6.53
CA ARG A 70 -7.41 -3.83 6.77
C ARG A 70 -8.60 -4.56 6.18
N VAL A 71 -8.41 -5.85 5.90
CA VAL A 71 -9.51 -6.77 5.60
C VAL A 71 -10.13 -7.29 6.91
N SER A 72 -11.45 -7.48 6.93
CA SER A 72 -12.22 -8.00 8.07
C SER A 72 -12.04 -9.51 8.27
N ARG A 73 -10.81 -9.96 8.54
CA ARG A 73 -10.47 -11.35 8.89
C ARG A 73 -9.21 -11.42 9.75
N ILE A 74 -8.93 -12.61 10.28
CA ILE A 74 -7.68 -12.91 10.99
C ILE A 74 -6.49 -12.62 10.07
N LEU A 75 -5.49 -11.88 10.60
CA LEU A 75 -4.28 -11.46 9.90
C LEU A 75 -4.54 -10.71 8.57
N GLY A 76 -5.69 -10.02 8.46
CA GLY A 76 -6.13 -9.36 7.23
C GLY A 76 -5.28 -8.18 6.75
N ALA A 77 -4.39 -7.65 7.58
CA ALA A 77 -3.47 -6.56 7.23
C ALA A 77 -2.06 -7.06 6.84
N THR A 78 -1.73 -8.31 7.14
CA THR A 78 -0.37 -8.84 7.08
C THR A 78 -0.22 -10.03 6.13
N ILE A 79 -1.20 -10.93 6.11
CA ILE A 79 -1.12 -12.21 5.39
C ILE A 79 -2.31 -12.33 4.42
N CYS A 80 -2.10 -12.93 3.24
CA CYS A 80 -3.16 -13.20 2.27
C CYS A 80 -4.08 -14.35 2.72
N GLY A 81 -5.29 -14.45 2.15
CA GLY A 81 -6.27 -15.48 2.54
C GLY A 81 -5.75 -16.92 2.38
N LYS A 82 -5.06 -17.21 1.25
CA LYS A 82 -4.50 -18.54 0.96
C LYS A 82 -3.43 -18.98 1.97
N CYS A 83 -2.62 -18.04 2.44
CA CYS A 83 -1.61 -18.30 3.46
C CYS A 83 -2.25 -18.54 4.82
N VAL A 84 -3.30 -17.79 5.17
CA VAL A 84 -4.04 -18.02 6.43
C VAL A 84 -4.71 -19.40 6.44
N GLU A 85 -5.33 -19.81 5.35
CA GLU A 85 -5.93 -21.14 5.20
C GLU A 85 -4.91 -22.26 5.44
N LYS A 86 -3.76 -22.18 4.75
CA LYS A 86 -2.65 -23.14 4.94
C LYS A 86 -2.19 -23.18 6.39
N LYS A 87 -2.00 -22.02 7.03
CA LYS A 87 -1.61 -21.97 8.45
C LYS A 87 -2.58 -22.72 9.34
N VAL A 88 -3.86 -22.43 9.22
CA VAL A 88 -4.89 -23.03 10.07
C VAL A 88 -4.84 -24.56 9.95
N ILE A 89 -4.81 -25.08 8.72
CA ILE A 89 -4.76 -26.52 8.45
C ILE A 89 -3.46 -27.12 8.98
N THR A 90 -2.31 -26.53 8.66
CA THR A 90 -1.00 -27.02 9.09
C THR A 90 -0.89 -27.04 10.62
N THR A 91 -1.26 -25.95 11.31
CA THR A 91 -1.21 -25.89 12.77
C THR A 91 -2.10 -26.94 13.42
N PHE A 92 -3.28 -27.18 12.86
CA PHE A 92 -4.20 -28.19 13.38
C PHE A 92 -3.63 -29.60 13.24
N LEU A 93 -3.18 -29.98 12.04
CA LEU A 93 -2.62 -31.31 11.78
C LEU A 93 -1.34 -31.57 12.61
N GLU A 94 -0.49 -30.56 12.80
CA GLU A 94 0.69 -30.66 13.66
C GLU A 94 0.31 -30.87 15.13
N GLN A 95 -0.76 -30.23 15.60
CA GLN A 95 -1.26 -30.42 16.96
C GLN A 95 -1.83 -31.83 17.16
N GLU A 96 -2.64 -32.31 16.23
CA GLU A 96 -3.23 -33.65 16.29
C GLU A 96 -2.17 -34.75 16.22
N SER A 97 -1.18 -34.63 15.34
CA SER A 97 -0.08 -35.61 15.25
C SER A 97 0.78 -35.64 16.53
N LYS A 98 1.04 -34.49 17.15
CA LYS A 98 1.70 -34.42 18.47
C LYS A 98 0.86 -35.08 19.56
N ALA A 99 -0.45 -34.83 19.59
CA ALA A 99 -1.34 -35.43 20.59
C ALA A 99 -1.40 -36.97 20.47
N VAL A 100 -1.40 -37.51 19.24
CA VAL A 100 -1.31 -38.96 19.01
C VAL A 100 0.03 -39.52 19.47
N SER A 101 1.13 -38.82 19.20
CA SER A 101 2.47 -39.26 19.60
C SER A 101 2.68 -39.31 21.12
N ILE A 102 2.00 -38.46 21.90
CA ILE A 102 2.11 -38.42 23.37
C ILE A 102 1.28 -39.54 24.03
N LYS A 103 0.20 -39.98 23.37
CA LYS A 103 -0.69 -41.05 23.87
C LYS A 103 -0.15 -42.47 23.60
N LYS A 104 0.96 -42.58 22.87
CA LYS A 104 1.70 -43.82 22.65
C LYS A 104 2.79 -43.95 23.70
#